data_AF-A0A2V0QIN1-F1
#
_entry.id   AF-A0A2V0QIN1-F1
#
_cell.length_a   1.000
_cell.length_b   1.000
_cell.length_c   1.000
_cell.angle_alpha   90.00
_cell.angle_beta   90.00
_cell.angle_gamma   90.00
#
_symmetry.space_group_name_H-M   'P 1'
#
loop_
_entity.id
_entity.type
_entity.pdbx_description
1 polymer ?
#
loop_
_entity_poly.entity_id
_entity_poly.type
_entity_poly.pdbx_seq_one_letter_code
_entity_poly.pdbx_strand_id
1 'polypeptide(L)'
;MNGLDDLFGALASFGLYLSASGTVTPDAKTLDTGSVFKVVATNYQIEITHIAIYARDTYDFIGDQYLGHWNKNGVEVIFNYILEEKIGILAPRDYQPSGYPPDMKLPVGNWSFNEYRKKHSKGGDLLIFSDLKTIRLKRPLRYNITSRQVAQLS
;
A
#
# COMPACT_ATOMS: atom_id res chain seq x y z
N MET A 1 9.02 -6.07 -22.88
CA MET A 1 9.45 -5.34 -21.68
C MET A 1 8.19 -5.00 -20.90
N ASN A 2 7.79 -5.84 -19.94
CA ASN A 2 6.74 -5.54 -18.96
C ASN A 2 7.34 -5.82 -17.58
N GLY A 3 7.19 -4.82 -16.71
CA GLY A 3 7.89 -4.64 -15.45
C GLY A 3 7.66 -5.76 -14.44
N LEU A 4 8.71 -6.01 -13.67
CA LEU A 4 8.82 -6.99 -12.61
C LEU A 4 7.88 -6.68 -11.43
N ASP A 5 6.61 -7.09 -11.52
CA ASP A 5 5.78 -7.35 -10.34
C ASP A 5 5.91 -8.82 -9.96
N ASP A 6 7.14 -9.24 -9.65
CA ASP A 6 7.38 -10.50 -8.95
C ASP A 6 7.25 -10.23 -7.44
N LEU A 7 6.80 -11.15 -6.60
CA LEU A 7 6.68 -10.93 -5.15
C LEU A 7 8.07 -10.70 -4.53
N PHE A 8 9.10 -11.30 -5.14
CA PHE A 8 10.50 -11.06 -4.80
C PHE A 8 11.06 -9.77 -5.40
N GLY A 9 10.32 -9.14 -6.33
CA GLY A 9 10.63 -7.91 -7.04
C GLY A 9 9.67 -6.73 -6.78
N ALA A 10 8.59 -6.92 -6.03
CA ALA A 10 7.55 -5.92 -5.67
C ALA A 10 8.05 -4.87 -4.66
N LEU A 11 9.37 -4.72 -4.58
CA LEU A 11 10.07 -3.63 -3.92
C LEU A 11 11.17 -3.06 -4.85
N ALA A 12 11.22 -3.41 -6.13
CA ALA A 12 12.14 -2.81 -7.09
C ALA A 12 11.55 -1.56 -7.75
N SER A 13 10.20 -1.47 -7.84
CA SER A 13 9.49 -0.33 -8.43
C SER A 13 8.45 0.32 -7.49
N PHE A 14 8.65 0.22 -6.17
CA PHE A 14 7.75 0.88 -5.22
C PHE A 14 7.75 2.40 -5.42
N GLY A 15 6.57 3.01 -5.29
CA GLY A 15 6.47 4.45 -5.21
C GLY A 15 6.81 4.94 -3.80
N LEU A 16 7.61 6.00 -3.70
CA LEU A 16 7.76 6.75 -2.46
C LEU A 16 6.69 7.82 -2.38
N TYR A 17 5.90 7.77 -1.32
CA TYR A 17 4.79 8.69 -1.08
C TYR A 17 5.10 9.58 0.12
N LEU A 18 4.66 10.83 0.01
CA LEU A 18 4.73 11.80 1.08
C LEU A 18 3.32 12.18 1.52
N SER A 19 3.10 12.18 2.84
CA SER A 19 1.90 12.72 3.47
C SER A 19 2.27 13.80 4.48
N ALA A 20 1.36 14.73 4.71
CA ALA A 20 1.53 15.84 5.64
C ALA A 20 0.50 15.73 6.77
N SER A 21 0.94 16.01 8.00
CA SER A 21 0.07 16.04 9.18
C SER A 21 0.27 17.34 9.95
N GLY A 22 -0.83 17.85 10.48
CA GLY A 22 -0.92 19.20 11.01
C GLY A 22 -2.31 19.52 11.56
N THR A 23 -2.53 20.80 11.83
CA THR A 23 -3.81 21.34 12.31
C THR A 23 -4.37 22.35 11.33
N VAL A 24 -5.70 22.41 11.26
CA VAL A 24 -6.43 23.46 10.55
C VAL A 24 -7.26 24.21 11.57
N THR A 25 -7.02 25.51 11.69
CA THR A 25 -7.73 26.39 12.62
C THR A 25 -8.57 27.37 11.81
N PRO A 26 -9.92 27.27 11.86
CA PRO A 26 -10.78 28.24 11.18
C PRO A 26 -10.74 29.60 11.89
N ASP A 27 -10.62 30.67 11.12
CA ASP A 27 -10.89 32.04 11.56
C ASP A 27 -12.39 32.30 11.42
N ALA A 28 -13.13 31.93 12.46
CA ALA A 28 -14.58 32.02 12.50
C ALA A 28 -15.02 33.42 12.94
N LYS A 29 -15.95 34.02 12.17
CA LYS A 29 -16.59 35.28 12.50
C LYS A 29 -18.08 35.06 12.70
N THR A 30 -18.64 35.71 13.72
CA THR A 30 -20.08 35.75 13.93
C THR A 30 -20.66 36.89 13.10
N LEU A 31 -21.58 36.55 12.21
CA LEU A 31 -22.36 37.48 11.42
C LEU A 31 -23.74 37.60 12.07
N ASP A 32 -24.13 38.83 12.40
CA ASP A 32 -25.50 39.12 12.80
C ASP A 32 -26.36 39.22 11.53
N THR A 33 -27.37 38.35 11.43
CA THR A 33 -28.35 38.37 10.34
C THR A 33 -29.71 38.91 10.79
N GLY A 34 -29.78 39.57 11.95
CA GLY A 34 -30.97 40.20 12.52
C GLY A 34 -31.93 39.22 13.20
N SER A 35 -32.09 38.01 12.66
CA SER A 35 -32.96 36.96 13.22
C SER A 35 -32.20 35.84 13.92
N VAL A 36 -30.94 35.59 13.52
CA VAL A 36 -30.05 34.56 14.08
C VAL A 36 -28.60 35.02 13.95
N PHE A 37 -27.73 34.60 14.87
CA PHE A 37 -26.28 34.72 14.71
C PHE A 37 -25.74 33.55 13.88
N LYS A 38 -25.04 33.84 12.79
CA LYS A 38 -24.39 32.83 11.94
C LYS A 38 -22.89 32.85 12.17
N VAL A 39 -22.30 31.72 12.52
CA VAL A 39 -20.84 31.56 12.58
C VAL A 39 -20.34 31.15 11.19
N VAL A 40 -19.46 31.95 10.60
CA VAL A 40 -18.88 31.69 9.27
C VAL A 40 -17.36 31.78 9.35
N ALA A 41 -16.68 30.73 8.89
CA ALA A 41 -15.24 30.76 8.68
C ALA A 41 -14.93 31.18 7.23
N THR A 42 -14.25 32.31 7.08
CA THR A 42 -13.84 32.82 5.76
C THR A 42 -12.36 32.54 5.47
N ASN A 43 -11.55 32.40 6.52
CA ASN A 43 -10.14 32.02 6.43
C ASN A 43 -9.85 30.79 7.30
N TYR A 44 -8.82 30.05 6.93
CA TYR A 44 -8.32 28.89 7.64
C TYR A 44 -6.80 29.00 7.75
N GLN A 45 -6.29 28.88 8.98
CA GLN A 45 -4.87 28.79 9.25
C GLN A 45 -4.49 27.31 9.29
N ILE A 46 -3.63 26.90 8.36
CA ILE A 46 -3.10 25.54 8.28
C ILE A 46 -1.70 25.55 8.85
N GLU A 47 -1.42 24.66 9.80
CA GLU A 47 -0.10 24.43 10.35
C GLU A 47 0.31 22.97 10.14
N ILE A 48 1.25 22.72 9.22
CA ILE A 48 1.84 21.39 8.99
C ILE A 48 3.04 21.22 9.91
N THR A 49 3.02 20.20 10.75
CA THR A 49 4.05 19.93 11.78
C THR A 49 4.86 18.67 11.51
N HIS A 50 4.29 17.72 10.78
CA HIS A 50 4.94 16.45 10.46
C HIS A 50 4.78 16.13 8.98
N ILE A 51 5.79 15.47 8.43
CA ILE A 51 5.70 14.77 7.16
C ILE A 51 5.88 13.28 7.43
N ALA A 52 5.20 12.44 6.68
CA ALA A 52 5.40 11.00 6.70
C ALA A 52 5.79 10.53 5.30
N ILE A 53 6.82 9.70 5.24
CA ILE A 53 7.30 9.08 4.00
C ILE A 53 7.06 7.58 4.12
N TYR A 54 6.49 6.97 3.09
CA TYR A 54 6.26 5.52 3.04
C TYR A 54 6.39 5.01 1.62
N ALA A 55 6.81 3.76 1.47
CA ALA A 55 6.72 3.05 0.21
C ALA A 55 5.32 2.45 0.06
N ARG A 56 4.78 2.51 -1.15
CA ARG A 56 3.58 1.75 -1.54
C ARG A 56 3.86 1.06 -2.86
N ASP A 57 3.43 -0.19 -2.93
CA ASP A 57 3.41 -0.95 -4.16
C ASP A 57 2.06 -1.66 -4.34
N THR A 58 1.80 -2.13 -5.56
CA THR A 58 0.67 -2.99 -5.90
C THR A 58 1.19 -4.33 -6.36
N TYR A 59 0.52 -5.41 -5.97
CA TYR A 59 0.85 -6.74 -6.47
C TYR A 59 -0.39 -7.43 -7.00
N ASP A 60 -0.42 -7.65 -8.30
CA ASP A 60 -1.52 -8.31 -8.99
C ASP A 60 -1.14 -9.77 -9.27
N PHE A 61 -2.09 -10.70 -9.05
CA PHE A 61 -1.84 -12.14 -9.23
C PHE A 61 -1.94 -12.56 -10.71
N ILE A 62 -1.14 -11.93 -11.57
CA ILE A 62 -1.14 -12.15 -13.03
C ILE A 62 -0.04 -13.12 -13.42
N GLY A 63 -0.36 -14.06 -14.32
CA GLY A 63 0.57 -15.08 -14.81
C GLY A 63 0.85 -16.20 -13.80
N ASP A 64 1.68 -17.15 -14.23
CA ASP A 64 2.18 -18.23 -13.38
C ASP A 64 3.51 -17.80 -12.78
N GLN A 65 3.50 -17.55 -11.48
CA GLN A 65 4.66 -17.11 -10.72
C GLN A 65 4.72 -17.87 -9.39
N TYR A 66 5.89 -18.40 -9.07
CA TYR A 66 6.18 -19.01 -7.78
C TYR A 66 6.37 -17.95 -6.69
N LEU A 67 5.74 -18.15 -5.53
CA LEU A 67 5.73 -17.22 -4.39
C LEU A 67 6.41 -17.81 -3.15
N GLY A 68 7.02 -18.99 -3.25
CA GLY A 68 7.70 -19.64 -2.14
C GLY A 68 6.98 -20.90 -1.62
N HIS A 69 7.54 -21.45 -0.55
CA HIS A 69 6.99 -22.55 0.24
C HIS A 69 6.51 -22.04 1.59
N TRP A 70 5.23 -22.24 1.87
CA TRP A 70 4.55 -21.58 2.99
C TRP A 70 4.08 -22.61 4.01
N ASN A 71 4.20 -22.28 5.29
CA ASN A 71 3.45 -22.91 6.38
C ASN A 71 3.25 -21.91 7.53
N LYS A 72 2.66 -22.38 8.63
CA LYS A 72 2.43 -21.57 9.84
C LYS A 72 3.69 -20.98 10.47
N ASN A 73 4.87 -21.54 10.18
CA ASN A 73 6.15 -21.09 10.72
C ASN A 73 6.86 -20.08 9.79
N GLY A 74 6.28 -19.78 8.62
CA GLY A 74 6.76 -18.75 7.71
C GLY A 74 6.91 -19.22 6.27
N VAL A 75 7.63 -18.40 5.49
CA VAL A 75 7.86 -18.59 4.06
C VAL A 75 9.32 -18.96 3.81
N GLU A 76 9.55 -19.88 2.87
CA GLU A 76 10.86 -20.25 2.34
C GLU A 76 10.88 -20.01 0.83
N VAL A 77 12.03 -19.61 0.31
CA VAL A 77 12.21 -19.35 -1.12
C VAL A 77 13.31 -20.26 -1.64
N ILE A 78 12.97 -21.15 -2.57
CA ILE A 78 13.93 -22.05 -3.20
C ILE A 78 14.39 -21.42 -4.51
N PHE A 79 15.63 -20.92 -4.54
CA PHE A 79 16.16 -20.18 -5.69
C PHE A 79 16.17 -20.97 -7.00
N ASN A 80 16.38 -22.29 -6.95
CA ASN A 80 16.33 -23.13 -8.15
C ASN A 80 14.96 -23.04 -8.84
N TYR A 81 13.86 -23.08 -8.08
CA TYR A 81 12.51 -22.96 -8.64
C TYR A 81 12.27 -21.62 -9.33
N ILE A 82 12.80 -20.53 -8.79
CA ILE A 82 12.76 -19.22 -9.46
C ILE A 82 13.53 -19.26 -10.79
N LEU A 83 14.72 -19.86 -10.81
CA LEU A 83 15.53 -19.96 -12.03
C LEU A 83 14.83 -20.82 -13.08
N GLU A 84 14.29 -21.96 -12.67
CA GLU A 84 13.64 -22.96 -13.52
C GLU A 84 12.33 -22.43 -14.12
N GLU A 85 11.57 -21.63 -13.38
CA GLU A 85 10.41 -20.89 -13.89
C GLU A 85 10.82 -19.84 -14.93
N LYS A 86 11.89 -19.07 -14.67
CA LYS A 86 12.40 -18.05 -15.61
C LYS A 86 12.91 -18.64 -16.93
N ILE A 87 13.41 -19.87 -16.91
CA ILE A 87 13.83 -20.60 -18.11
C ILE A 87 12.71 -21.49 -18.69
N GLY A 88 11.54 -21.54 -18.06
CA GLY A 88 10.34 -22.22 -18.56
C GLY A 88 10.37 -23.76 -18.49
N ILE A 89 11.18 -24.34 -17.59
CA ILE A 89 11.33 -25.81 -17.50
C ILE A 89 10.55 -26.46 -16.36
N LEU A 90 9.92 -25.67 -15.48
CA LEU A 90 9.05 -26.16 -14.42
C LEU A 90 7.65 -25.60 -14.53
N ALA A 91 6.65 -26.45 -14.34
CA ALA A 91 5.27 -26.04 -14.18
C ALA A 91 4.88 -26.00 -12.68
N PRO A 92 3.86 -25.21 -12.29
CA PRO A 92 3.37 -25.12 -10.91
C PRO A 92 3.11 -26.45 -10.18
N ARG A 93 2.72 -27.49 -10.92
CA ARG A 93 2.43 -28.83 -10.38
C ARG A 93 3.69 -29.64 -10.04
N ASP A 94 4.85 -29.24 -10.55
CA ASP A 94 6.11 -29.96 -10.40
C ASP A 94 6.89 -29.51 -9.14
N TYR A 95 6.45 -28.41 -8.50
CA TYR A 95 7.03 -27.97 -7.24
C TYR A 95 6.78 -28.99 -6.14
N GLN A 96 7.87 -29.48 -5.55
CA GLN A 96 7.78 -30.41 -4.43
C GLN A 96 7.76 -29.64 -3.11
N PRO A 97 6.97 -30.05 -2.13
CA PRO A 97 7.04 -29.48 -0.78
C PRO A 97 8.44 -29.54 -0.17
N SER A 98 8.75 -28.60 0.72
CA SER A 98 10.03 -28.56 1.43
C SER A 98 9.88 -29.00 2.89
N GLY A 99 10.91 -29.64 3.42
CA GLY A 99 10.93 -30.17 4.78
C GLY A 99 10.11 -31.44 4.97
N TYR A 100 9.87 -31.80 6.23
CA TYR A 100 9.17 -33.02 6.63
C TYR A 100 8.00 -32.70 7.56
N PRO A 101 6.94 -33.54 7.58
CA PRO A 101 5.86 -33.39 8.54
C PRO A 101 6.38 -33.37 9.99
N PRO A 102 5.83 -32.52 10.88
CA PRO A 102 4.66 -31.66 10.68
C PRO A 102 4.96 -30.27 10.11
N ASP A 103 6.24 -29.90 9.94
CA ASP A 103 6.67 -28.55 9.55
C ASP A 103 6.95 -28.43 8.04
N MET A 104 6.43 -29.36 7.26
CA MET A 104 6.47 -29.35 5.80
C MET A 104 5.82 -28.07 5.26
N LYS A 105 6.48 -27.43 4.30
CA LYS A 105 5.99 -26.24 3.62
C LYS A 105 5.52 -26.60 2.22
N LEU A 106 4.35 -26.10 1.84
CA LEU A 106 3.75 -26.39 0.54
C LEU A 106 4.11 -25.28 -0.45
N PRO A 107 4.36 -25.61 -1.73
CA PRO A 107 4.58 -24.61 -2.75
C PRO A 107 3.33 -23.76 -2.95
N VAL A 108 3.52 -22.46 -2.98
CA VAL A 108 2.48 -21.47 -3.22
C VAL A 108 2.92 -20.61 -4.40
N GLY A 109 1.97 -20.29 -5.26
CA GLY A 109 2.18 -19.29 -6.30
C GLY A 109 0.91 -18.59 -6.69
N ASN A 110 0.96 -17.79 -7.76
CA ASN A 110 -0.21 -17.08 -8.28
C ASN A 110 -1.38 -18.03 -8.58
N TRP A 111 -1.08 -19.26 -9.03
CA TRP A 111 -2.08 -20.30 -9.24
C TRP A 111 -2.88 -20.62 -7.96
N SER A 112 -2.25 -20.66 -6.79
CA SER A 112 -2.92 -20.98 -5.51
C SER A 112 -3.98 -19.93 -5.18
N PHE A 113 -3.65 -18.65 -5.39
CA PHE A 113 -4.59 -17.54 -5.17
C PHE A 113 -5.69 -17.50 -6.24
N ASN A 114 -5.33 -17.75 -7.51
CA ASN A 114 -6.29 -17.79 -8.61
C ASN A 114 -7.29 -18.96 -8.49
N GLU A 115 -6.83 -20.14 -8.07
CA GLU A 115 -7.68 -21.29 -7.72
C GLU A 115 -8.67 -20.93 -6.60
N TYR A 116 -8.18 -20.31 -5.52
CA TYR A 116 -9.04 -19.85 -4.43
C TYR A 116 -10.08 -18.84 -4.90
N ARG A 117 -9.66 -17.86 -5.72
CA ARG A 117 -10.54 -16.84 -6.29
C ARG A 117 -11.63 -17.44 -7.17
N LYS A 118 -11.30 -18.39 -8.03
CA LYS A 118 -12.26 -19.14 -8.86
C LYS A 118 -13.26 -19.92 -8.01
N LYS A 119 -12.78 -20.59 -6.96
CA LYS A 119 -13.62 -21.46 -6.12
C LYS A 119 -14.54 -20.68 -5.18
N HIS A 120 -14.09 -19.55 -4.66
CA HIS A 120 -14.76 -18.84 -3.57
C HIS A 120 -15.32 -17.48 -3.98
N SER A 121 -15.05 -17.01 -5.19
CA SER A 121 -15.36 -15.64 -5.64
C SER A 121 -14.84 -14.57 -4.66
N LYS A 122 -13.68 -14.85 -4.06
CA LYS A 122 -13.04 -14.04 -3.01
C LYS A 122 -11.56 -13.85 -3.32
N GLY A 123 -10.99 -12.74 -2.85
CA GLY A 123 -9.60 -12.37 -3.08
C GLY A 123 -9.47 -11.37 -4.23
N GLY A 124 -8.63 -10.37 -4.04
CA GLY A 124 -8.30 -9.31 -5.01
C GLY A 124 -6.79 -9.16 -5.11
N ASP A 125 -6.34 -8.06 -5.69
CA ASP A 125 -4.93 -7.72 -5.74
C ASP A 125 -4.48 -7.10 -4.42
N LEU A 126 -3.17 -7.09 -4.16
CA LEU A 126 -2.61 -6.63 -2.90
C LEU A 126 -2.12 -5.19 -3.03
N LEU A 127 -2.38 -4.40 -1.98
CA LEU A 127 -1.66 -3.16 -1.75
C LEU A 127 -0.62 -3.41 -0.65
N ILE A 128 0.64 -3.17 -0.97
CA ILE A 128 1.76 -3.35 -0.05
C ILE A 128 2.18 -1.97 0.43
N PHE A 129 2.34 -1.83 1.74
CA PHE A 129 2.80 -0.59 2.37
C PHE A 129 4.01 -0.89 3.26
N SER A 130 4.99 0.01 3.26
CA SER A 130 6.00 0.02 4.32
C SER A 130 5.45 0.66 5.60
N ASP A 131 6.19 0.50 6.69
CA ASP A 131 6.05 1.36 7.85
C ASP A 131 6.25 2.84 7.45
N LEU A 132 5.55 3.73 8.16
CA LEU A 132 5.68 5.17 7.94
C LEU A 132 6.95 5.69 8.63
N LYS A 133 7.82 6.36 7.88
CA LYS A 133 8.86 7.20 8.47
C LYS A 133 8.33 8.61 8.69
N THR A 134 7.91 8.88 9.92
CA THR A 134 7.46 10.22 10.31
C THR A 134 8.62 11.11 10.72
N ILE A 135 8.65 12.33 10.21
CA ILE A 135 9.63 13.36 10.52
C ILE A 135 8.88 14.59 11.02
N ARG A 136 9.20 15.02 12.25
CA ARG A 136 8.73 16.29 12.79
C ARG A 136 9.54 17.43 12.19
N LEU A 137 8.84 18.43 11.64
CA LEU A 137 9.47 19.61 11.07
C LEU A 137 10.03 20.49 12.20
N LYS A 138 11.28 20.95 12.05
CA LYS A 138 11.90 21.89 13.01
C LYS A 138 11.14 23.21 13.10
N ARG A 139 10.54 23.63 11.98
CA ARG A 139 9.68 24.81 11.88
C ARG A 139 8.40 24.37 11.15
N PRO A 140 7.21 24.48 11.78
CA PRO A 140 5.96 24.17 11.11
C PRO A 140 5.75 25.03 9.87
N LEU A 141 5.21 24.45 8.80
CA LEU A 141 4.78 25.22 7.63
C LEU A 141 3.41 25.81 7.92
N ARG A 142 3.26 27.12 7.70
CA ARG A 142 2.03 27.86 8.00
C ARG A 142 1.46 28.45 6.73
N TYR A 143 0.18 28.22 6.48
CA TYR A 143 -0.55 28.76 5.33
C TYR A 143 -1.87 29.35 5.78
N ASN A 144 -2.29 30.44 5.14
CA ASN A 144 -3.63 30.99 5.30
C ASN A 144 -4.37 30.79 3.98
N ILE A 145 -5.50 30.09 4.02
CA ILE A 145 -6.35 29.88 2.84
C ILE A 145 -7.77 30.37 3.11
N THR A 146 -8.47 30.76 2.05
CA THR A 146 -9.86 31.20 2.13
C THR A 146 -10.83 30.06 1.86
N SER A 147 -12.07 30.18 2.33
CA SER A 147 -13.15 29.24 1.99
C SER A 147 -13.38 29.11 0.49
N ARG A 148 -13.11 30.17 -0.29
CA ARG A 148 -13.21 30.18 -1.76
C ARG A 148 -12.13 29.31 -2.41
N GLN A 149 -10.90 29.35 -1.89
CA GLN A 149 -9.80 28.51 -2.38
C GLN A 149 -10.02 27.04 -2.01
N VAL A 150 -10.57 26.74 -0.83
CA VAL A 150 -10.95 25.37 -0.45
C VAL A 150 -11.95 24.78 -1.45
N ALA A 151 -12.99 25.54 -1.80
CA ALA A 151 -14.04 25.10 -2.72
C ALA A 151 -13.56 24.83 -4.17
N GLN A 152 -12.36 25.30 -4.54
CA GLN A 152 -11.75 25.03 -5.85
C GLN A 152 -10.89 23.76 -5.86
N LEU A 153 -10.61 23.18 -4.68
CA LEU A 153 -9.77 21.98 -4.51
C LEU A 153 -10.59 20.69 -4.36
N SER A 154 -11.90 20.80 -4.21
CA SER A 154 -12.88 19.72 -4.08
C SER A 154 -13.63 19.47 -5.38
#